data_AF-A0AAW3JUJ4-F1
#
_entry.id   AF-A0AAW3JUJ4-F1
#
_cell.length_a   1.000
_cell.length_b   1.000
_cell.length_c   1.000
_cell.angle_alpha   90.00
_cell.angle_beta   90.00
_cell.angle_gamma   90.00
#
_symmetry.space_group_name_H-M   'P 1'
#
loop_
_entity.id
_entity.type
_entity.pdbx_description
1 polymer ?
#
loop_
_entity_poly.entity_id
_entity_poly.type
_entity_poly.pdbx_seq_one_letter_code
_entity_poly.pdbx_strand_id
1 'polypeptide(L)'
;MRLYNIYYLCKNSIKPIAELTGKQNHSNTAYTLNGWCEARDCLTTVSGISFLTDYVNEIFEIFPAYQFKKEGPELSNSDYRLFISKKELLVARLDAIVKLYQSMDAGESKEGVDIKIPACGTLDEYIGYMKDINFILNQCPLISNCDEQVVFNTVDVGSMWLSLLIKGAVGTHVILNTLAKLSEIAIKFSSNYKVMKMQDEYLASMKQKNEIGQDVIDTFNQIKNKMLDDDVSELEKECDVAITNPEDRDKTARTIEKLSMLIDKGVEIYSAIETPNEIKVMFPFSENTTLLPDGLQKLIEEKAKNDSE
;
A
#
# COMPACT_ATOMS: atom_id res chain seq x y z
N MET A 1 3.50 -8.61 2.87
CA MET A 1 2.33 -8.49 1.99
C MET A 1 1.09 -8.80 2.81
N ARG A 2 0.11 -7.90 2.84
CA ARG A 2 -1.18 -8.14 3.53
C ARG A 2 -2.03 -9.17 2.78
N LEU A 3 -3.00 -9.78 3.47
CA LEU A 3 -3.78 -10.88 2.91
C LEU A 3 -4.63 -10.42 1.71
N TYR A 4 -5.18 -9.21 1.77
CA TYR A 4 -5.89 -8.63 0.64
C TYR A 4 -5.05 -8.55 -0.66
N ASN A 5 -3.78 -8.16 -0.56
CA ASN A 5 -2.91 -8.08 -1.75
C ASN A 5 -2.68 -9.48 -2.33
N ILE A 6 -2.44 -10.47 -1.47
CA ILE A 6 -2.29 -11.87 -1.89
C ILE A 6 -3.56 -12.32 -2.62
N TYR A 7 -4.74 -12.08 -2.04
CA TYR A 7 -6.03 -12.34 -2.67
C TYR A 7 -6.13 -11.70 -4.06
N TYR A 8 -5.79 -10.41 -4.16
CA TYR A 8 -5.90 -9.64 -5.39
C TYR A 8 -4.98 -10.19 -6.49
N LEU A 9 -3.72 -10.46 -6.15
CA LEU A 9 -2.75 -11.07 -7.06
C LEU A 9 -3.22 -12.46 -7.52
N CYS A 10 -3.65 -13.32 -6.59
CA CYS A 10 -4.19 -14.64 -6.92
C CYS A 10 -5.40 -14.54 -7.86
N LYS A 11 -6.39 -13.69 -7.54
CA LYS A 11 -7.62 -13.53 -8.32
C LYS A 11 -7.35 -13.10 -9.75
N ASN A 12 -6.43 -12.16 -9.95
CA ASN A 12 -6.10 -11.64 -11.28
C ASN A 12 -5.21 -12.61 -12.08
N SER A 13 -4.41 -13.44 -11.42
CA SER A 13 -3.55 -14.43 -12.10
C SER A 13 -4.25 -15.74 -12.47
N ILE A 14 -5.40 -16.08 -11.86
CA ILE A 14 -6.09 -17.36 -12.13
C ILE A 14 -6.44 -17.51 -13.61
N LYS A 15 -7.12 -16.53 -14.21
CA LYS A 15 -7.66 -16.68 -15.58
C LYS A 15 -6.54 -16.88 -16.62
N PRO A 16 -5.51 -16.02 -16.70
CA PRO A 16 -4.44 -16.20 -17.69
C PRO A 16 -3.69 -17.53 -17.53
N ILE A 17 -3.46 -17.97 -16.29
CA ILE A 17 -2.78 -19.25 -16.01
C ILE A 17 -3.68 -20.44 -16.32
N ALA A 18 -4.98 -20.36 -16.00
CA ALA A 18 -5.94 -21.44 -16.24
C ALA A 18 -6.16 -21.67 -17.75
N GLU A 19 -6.29 -20.60 -18.53
CA GLU A 19 -6.55 -20.64 -19.97
C GLU A 19 -5.32 -21.05 -20.80
N LEU A 20 -4.12 -20.97 -20.22
CA LEU A 20 -2.88 -21.42 -20.85
C LEU A 20 -2.94 -22.92 -21.19
N THR A 21 -3.08 -23.21 -22.48
CA THR A 21 -3.21 -24.55 -23.03
C THR A 21 -2.37 -24.70 -24.31
N GLY A 22 -1.94 -25.93 -24.59
CA GLY A 22 -1.12 -26.26 -25.75
C GLY A 22 -1.95 -26.69 -26.95
N LYS A 23 -1.59 -26.19 -28.14
CA LYS A 23 -2.04 -26.76 -29.41
C LYS A 23 -0.99 -27.74 -29.93
N GLN A 24 -1.42 -28.93 -30.28
CA GLN A 24 -0.53 -29.96 -30.79
C GLN A 24 -0.03 -29.59 -32.19
N ASN A 25 1.26 -29.84 -32.46
CA ASN A 25 1.82 -29.63 -33.79
C ASN A 25 1.36 -30.71 -34.78
N HIS A 26 1.48 -30.44 -36.09
CA HIS A 26 1.05 -31.36 -37.16
C HIS A 26 1.74 -32.73 -37.10
N SER A 27 2.90 -32.83 -36.46
CA SER A 27 3.66 -34.07 -36.29
C SER A 27 3.31 -34.84 -34.99
N ASN A 28 2.40 -34.33 -34.15
CA ASN A 28 2.02 -34.90 -32.85
C ASN A 28 3.18 -35.12 -31.85
N THR A 29 4.29 -34.42 -32.04
CA THR A 29 5.51 -34.58 -31.23
C THR A 29 5.64 -33.53 -30.12
N ALA A 30 4.99 -32.38 -30.26
CA ALA A 30 5.10 -31.27 -29.33
C ALA A 30 3.81 -30.43 -29.25
N TYR A 31 3.69 -29.68 -28.16
CA TYR A 31 2.62 -28.71 -27.92
C TYR A 31 3.18 -27.30 -27.90
N THR A 32 2.55 -26.39 -28.65
CA THR A 32 2.83 -24.95 -28.60
C THR A 32 1.83 -24.28 -27.68
N LEU A 33 2.31 -23.60 -26.63
CA LEU A 33 1.46 -22.87 -25.70
C LEU A 33 1.07 -21.50 -26.28
N ASN A 34 -0.23 -21.18 -26.31
CA ASN A 34 -0.70 -19.84 -26.70
C ASN A 34 -1.00 -19.02 -25.44
N GLY A 35 -0.69 -17.72 -25.45
CA GLY A 35 -0.89 -16.84 -24.29
C GLY A 35 0.20 -16.96 -23.22
N TRP A 36 1.37 -17.53 -23.56
CA TRP A 36 2.45 -17.74 -22.60
C TRP A 36 3.00 -16.45 -22.01
N CYS A 37 3.14 -15.36 -22.77
CA CYS A 37 3.66 -14.10 -22.24
C CYS A 37 2.82 -13.59 -21.06
N GLU A 38 1.51 -13.48 -21.23
CA GLU A 38 0.59 -13.02 -20.19
C GLU A 38 0.59 -13.96 -18.97
N ALA A 39 0.51 -15.26 -19.22
CA ALA A 39 0.54 -16.27 -18.15
C ALA A 39 1.88 -16.29 -17.41
N ARG A 40 3.01 -16.11 -18.09
CA ARG A 40 4.35 -16.04 -17.49
C ARG A 40 4.49 -14.82 -16.61
N ASP A 41 3.97 -13.67 -17.05
CA ASP A 41 4.00 -12.44 -16.25
C ASP A 41 3.13 -12.63 -14.98
N CYS A 42 1.95 -13.25 -15.10
CA CYS A 42 1.14 -13.66 -13.95
C CYS A 42 1.84 -14.65 -13.02
N LEU A 43 2.50 -15.68 -13.57
CA LEU A 43 3.29 -16.65 -12.79
C LEU A 43 4.42 -15.94 -12.04
N THR A 44 5.09 -14.97 -12.67
CA THR A 44 6.15 -14.17 -12.05
C THR A 44 5.62 -13.30 -10.92
N THR A 45 4.42 -12.73 -11.06
CA THR A 45 3.75 -12.03 -9.97
C THR A 45 3.42 -12.97 -8.81
N VAL A 46 2.87 -14.16 -9.11
CA VAL A 46 2.53 -15.17 -8.10
C VAL A 46 3.78 -15.68 -7.38
N SER A 47 4.93 -15.80 -8.05
CA SER A 47 6.17 -16.25 -7.41
C SER A 47 6.72 -15.26 -6.38
N GLY A 48 6.31 -13.98 -6.45
CA GLY A 48 6.58 -12.98 -5.41
C GLY A 48 5.88 -13.27 -4.08
N ILE A 49 4.90 -14.18 -4.04
CA ILE A 49 4.26 -14.65 -2.80
C ILE A 49 5.07 -15.83 -2.25
N SER A 50 5.72 -15.63 -1.10
CA SER A 50 6.74 -16.54 -0.56
C SER A 50 6.33 -18.01 -0.46
N PHE A 51 5.08 -18.30 -0.09
CA PHE A 51 4.60 -19.68 0.04
C PHE A 51 4.11 -20.30 -1.28
N LEU A 52 4.09 -19.53 -2.38
CA LEU A 52 3.76 -19.98 -3.73
C LEU A 52 4.99 -20.08 -4.64
N THR A 53 6.12 -19.48 -4.24
CA THR A 53 7.36 -19.42 -5.02
C THR A 53 7.80 -20.78 -5.56
N ASP A 54 7.86 -21.80 -4.70
CA ASP A 54 8.32 -23.13 -5.10
C ASP A 54 7.41 -23.78 -6.15
N TYR A 55 6.09 -23.62 -6.03
CA TYR A 55 5.13 -24.14 -7.00
C TYR A 55 5.28 -23.49 -8.37
N VAL A 56 5.62 -22.20 -8.42
CA VAL A 56 5.88 -21.51 -9.68
C VAL A 56 7.23 -21.92 -10.26
N ASN A 57 8.27 -22.06 -9.42
CA ASN A 57 9.59 -22.50 -9.87
C ASN A 57 9.52 -23.89 -10.50
N GLU A 58 8.77 -24.82 -9.90
CA GLU A 58 8.52 -26.14 -10.47
C GLU A 58 7.87 -26.09 -11.87
N ILE A 59 7.07 -25.05 -12.17
CA ILE A 59 6.51 -24.83 -13.51
C ILE A 59 7.58 -24.26 -14.45
N PHE A 60 8.34 -23.27 -14.00
CA PHE A 60 9.38 -22.62 -14.81
C PHE A 60 10.51 -23.56 -15.19
N GLU A 61 10.90 -24.49 -14.31
CA GLU A 61 11.95 -25.48 -14.57
C GLU A 61 11.62 -26.48 -15.69
N ILE A 62 10.33 -26.63 -16.05
CA ILE A 62 9.89 -27.48 -17.17
C ILE A 62 10.34 -26.88 -18.51
N PHE A 63 10.52 -25.56 -18.57
CA PHE A 63 10.84 -24.86 -19.81
C PHE A 63 12.35 -24.74 -19.99
N PRO A 64 12.91 -25.26 -21.10
CA PRO A 64 14.28 -24.95 -21.45
C PRO A 64 14.48 -23.45 -21.64
N ALA A 65 15.64 -22.92 -21.25
CA ALA A 65 15.93 -21.48 -21.29
C ALA A 65 15.68 -20.83 -22.67
N TYR A 66 15.90 -21.55 -23.77
CA TYR A 66 15.67 -21.07 -25.13
C TYR A 66 14.19 -21.04 -25.55
N GLN A 67 13.31 -21.78 -24.85
CA GLN A 67 11.86 -21.74 -25.04
C GLN A 67 11.19 -20.68 -24.15
N PHE A 68 11.67 -20.52 -22.92
CA PHE A 68 11.06 -19.67 -21.89
C PHE A 68 10.75 -18.23 -22.32
N LYS A 69 11.61 -17.65 -23.19
CA LYS A 69 11.47 -16.27 -23.68
C LYS A 69 10.62 -16.12 -24.95
N LYS A 70 10.21 -17.21 -25.59
CA LYS A 70 9.38 -17.15 -26.81
C LYS A 70 7.94 -16.80 -26.49
N GLU A 71 7.23 -16.20 -27.43
CA GLU A 71 5.79 -15.92 -27.29
C GLU A 71 4.94 -17.19 -27.20
N GLY A 72 5.36 -18.25 -27.88
CA GLY A 72 4.73 -19.57 -27.87
C GLY A 72 5.77 -20.66 -27.66
N PRO A 73 6.14 -20.99 -26.41
CA PRO A 73 7.10 -22.05 -26.14
C PRO A 73 6.55 -23.40 -26.59
N GLU A 74 7.44 -24.26 -27.06
CA GLU A 74 7.14 -25.63 -27.42
C GLU A 74 7.59 -26.59 -26.31
N LEU A 75 6.70 -27.50 -25.92
CA LEU A 75 6.96 -28.56 -24.95
C LEU A 75 6.81 -29.93 -25.59
N SER A 76 7.65 -30.87 -25.17
CA SER A 76 7.47 -32.28 -25.53
C SER A 76 6.17 -32.84 -24.93
N ASN A 77 5.72 -34.01 -25.40
CA ASN A 77 4.52 -34.65 -24.86
C ASN A 77 4.64 -34.96 -23.34
N SER A 78 5.83 -35.31 -22.83
CA SER A 78 6.04 -35.55 -21.40
C SER A 78 6.04 -34.25 -20.60
N ASP A 79 6.74 -33.23 -21.09
CA ASP A 79 6.87 -31.94 -20.41
C ASP A 79 5.52 -31.21 -20.38
N TYR A 80 4.73 -31.32 -21.45
CA TYR A 80 3.39 -30.76 -21.50
C TYR A 80 2.45 -31.40 -20.46
N ARG A 81 2.50 -32.73 -20.28
CA ARG A 81 1.69 -33.41 -19.25
C ARG A 81 2.11 -32.98 -17.84
N LEU A 82 3.41 -32.88 -17.59
CA LEU A 82 3.94 -32.41 -16.33
C LEU A 82 3.50 -30.95 -16.06
N PHE A 83 3.62 -30.10 -17.09
CA PHE A 83 3.20 -28.70 -17.05
C PHE A 83 1.71 -28.57 -16.69
N ILE A 84 0.82 -29.30 -17.37
CA ILE A 84 -0.62 -29.24 -17.07
C ILE A 84 -0.91 -29.66 -15.63
N SER A 85 -0.28 -30.75 -15.15
CA SER A 85 -0.47 -31.21 -13.76
C SER A 85 -0.03 -30.16 -12.73
N LYS A 86 1.15 -29.55 -12.91
CA LYS A 86 1.65 -28.50 -12.01
C LYS A 86 0.82 -27.21 -12.09
N LYS A 87 0.40 -26.83 -13.29
CA LYS A 87 -0.49 -25.69 -13.56
C LYS A 87 -1.84 -25.86 -12.85
N GLU A 88 -2.49 -27.01 -13.00
CA GLU A 88 -3.78 -27.29 -12.35
C GLU A 88 -3.67 -27.26 -10.83
N LEU A 89 -2.60 -27.82 -10.27
CA LEU A 89 -2.33 -27.74 -8.83
C LEU A 89 -2.18 -26.29 -8.37
N LEU A 90 -1.38 -25.48 -9.07
CA LEU A 90 -1.22 -24.06 -8.75
C LEU A 90 -2.56 -23.32 -8.82
N VAL A 91 -3.31 -23.48 -9.92
CA VAL A 91 -4.63 -22.84 -10.08
C VAL A 91 -5.58 -23.21 -8.95
N ALA A 92 -5.64 -24.48 -8.55
CA ALA A 92 -6.46 -24.92 -7.42
C ALA A 92 -6.04 -24.24 -6.10
N ARG A 93 -4.75 -23.98 -5.89
CA ARG A 93 -4.26 -23.25 -4.72
C ARG A 93 -4.65 -21.78 -4.75
N LEU A 94 -4.47 -21.12 -5.90
CA LEU A 94 -4.87 -19.73 -6.08
C LEU A 94 -6.38 -19.57 -5.83
N ASP A 95 -7.20 -20.46 -6.38
CA ASP A 95 -8.66 -20.46 -6.19
C ASP A 95 -9.06 -20.70 -4.73
N ALA A 96 -8.37 -21.61 -4.03
CA ALA A 96 -8.61 -21.83 -2.61
C ALA A 96 -8.32 -20.57 -1.76
N ILE A 97 -7.25 -19.84 -2.05
CA ILE A 97 -6.93 -18.56 -1.38
C ILE A 97 -8.01 -17.53 -1.66
N VAL A 98 -8.45 -17.43 -2.92
CA VAL A 98 -9.52 -16.50 -3.34
C VAL A 98 -10.82 -16.79 -2.60
N LYS A 99 -11.24 -18.06 -2.56
CA LYS A 99 -12.45 -18.50 -1.86
C LYS A 99 -12.35 -18.30 -0.36
N LEU A 100 -11.20 -18.60 0.23
CA LEU A 100 -10.97 -18.38 1.66
C LEU A 100 -11.12 -16.90 2.00
N TYR A 101 -10.47 -16.01 1.25
CA TYR A 101 -10.57 -14.57 1.48
C TYR A 101 -12.00 -14.06 1.30
N GLN A 102 -12.69 -14.46 0.24
CA GLN A 102 -14.08 -14.08 -0.01
C GLN A 102 -15.08 -14.63 1.01
N SER A 103 -14.73 -15.74 1.69
CA SER A 103 -15.54 -16.27 2.78
C SER A 103 -15.37 -15.50 4.09
N MET A 104 -14.34 -14.66 4.19
CA MET A 104 -14.14 -13.74 5.30
C MET A 104 -14.94 -12.45 5.06
N ASP A 105 -15.28 -11.72 6.12
CA ASP A 105 -15.91 -10.40 6.03
C ASP A 105 -14.87 -9.36 5.56
N ALA A 106 -14.58 -9.40 4.26
CA ALA A 106 -13.46 -8.73 3.61
C ALA A 106 -13.68 -7.24 3.35
N GLY A 107 -14.83 -6.69 3.74
CA GLY A 107 -15.23 -5.31 3.42
C GLY A 107 -15.47 -5.08 1.93
N GLU A 108 -15.60 -3.81 1.55
CA GLU A 108 -15.79 -3.37 0.17
C GLU A 108 -14.43 -3.10 -0.51
N SER A 109 -14.30 -3.49 -1.79
CA SER A 109 -13.16 -3.15 -2.65
C SER A 109 -13.48 -1.84 -3.38
N LYS A 110 -13.06 -0.72 -2.77
CA LYS A 110 -13.29 0.65 -3.26
C LYS A 110 -12.12 1.55 -2.91
N GLU A 111 -12.08 2.73 -3.54
CA GLU A 111 -11.09 3.76 -3.25
C GLU A 111 -11.06 4.13 -1.77
N GLY A 112 -9.84 4.39 -1.28
CA GLY A 112 -9.64 4.58 0.14
C GLY A 112 -8.19 4.61 0.55
N VAL A 113 -7.98 4.43 1.85
CA VAL A 113 -6.68 4.48 2.52
C VAL A 113 -6.51 3.25 3.39
N ASP A 114 -5.32 2.68 3.31
CA ASP A 114 -4.90 1.55 4.12
C ASP A 114 -3.78 2.00 5.08
N ILE A 115 -3.99 1.78 6.38
CA ILE A 115 -3.06 2.17 7.43
C ILE A 115 -2.48 0.91 8.05
N LYS A 116 -1.17 0.72 7.92
CA LYS A 116 -0.44 -0.38 8.55
C LYS A 116 0.09 0.06 9.91
N ILE A 117 -0.29 -0.70 10.93
CA ILE A 117 0.15 -0.45 12.30
C ILE A 117 1.25 -1.46 12.65
N PRO A 118 2.35 -1.03 13.31
CA PRO A 118 3.40 -1.94 13.75
C PRO A 118 2.88 -2.92 14.81
N ALA A 119 3.64 -3.99 15.04
CA ALA A 119 3.32 -4.94 16.10
C ALA A 119 3.30 -4.23 17.47
N CYS A 120 2.15 -4.30 18.15
CA CYS A 120 1.97 -3.69 19.46
C CYS A 120 2.35 -4.66 20.57
N GLY A 121 3.07 -4.19 21.59
CA GLY A 121 3.44 -5.00 22.76
C GLY A 121 2.34 -5.06 23.82
N THR A 122 1.41 -4.10 23.82
CA THR A 122 0.33 -3.98 24.80
C THR A 122 -0.97 -3.47 24.16
N LEU A 123 -2.10 -3.71 24.83
CA LEU A 123 -3.40 -3.17 24.41
C LEU A 123 -3.43 -1.64 24.48
N ASP A 124 -2.80 -1.04 25.49
CA ASP A 124 -2.76 0.43 25.64
C ASP A 124 -2.03 1.10 24.48
N GLU A 125 -0.99 0.46 23.97
CA GLU A 125 -0.27 0.92 22.78
C GLU A 125 -1.18 0.92 21.55
N TYR A 126 -1.91 -0.18 21.32
CA TYR A 126 -2.89 -0.29 20.23
C TYR A 126 -3.98 0.78 20.32
N ILE A 127 -4.55 0.98 21.51
CA ILE A 127 -5.53 2.03 21.78
C ILE A 127 -4.93 3.42 21.50
N GLY A 128 -3.65 3.62 21.83
CA GLY A 128 -2.91 4.84 21.51
C GLY A 128 -2.88 5.13 20.01
N TYR A 129 -2.47 4.15 19.19
CA TYR A 129 -2.50 4.29 17.72
C TYR A 129 -3.90 4.62 17.22
N MET A 130 -4.93 3.92 17.70
CA MET A 130 -6.32 4.16 17.29
C MET A 130 -6.80 5.57 17.64
N LYS A 131 -6.45 6.08 18.82
CA LYS A 131 -6.83 7.44 19.24
C LYS A 131 -6.18 8.51 18.37
N ASP A 132 -4.90 8.34 18.04
CA ASP A 132 -4.17 9.29 17.21
C ASP A 132 -4.64 9.24 15.75
N ILE A 133 -4.85 8.05 15.19
CA ILE A 133 -5.44 7.88 13.85
C ILE A 133 -6.84 8.51 13.80
N ASN A 134 -7.68 8.24 14.80
CA ASN A 134 -9.01 8.84 14.89
C ASN A 134 -8.94 10.37 14.97
N PHE A 135 -7.99 10.92 15.72
CA PHE A 135 -7.78 12.36 15.78
C PHE A 135 -7.43 12.92 14.40
N ILE A 136 -6.47 12.32 13.69
CA ILE A 136 -6.04 12.76 12.36
C ILE A 136 -7.22 12.79 11.40
N LEU A 137 -8.00 11.71 11.34
CA LEU A 137 -9.08 11.56 10.36
C LEU A 137 -10.31 12.42 10.70
N ASN A 138 -10.64 12.59 11.98
CA ASN A 138 -11.89 13.24 12.39
C ASN A 138 -11.74 14.65 12.96
N GLN A 139 -10.52 15.11 13.25
CA GLN A 139 -10.27 16.42 13.85
C GLN A 139 -9.38 17.33 12.98
N CYS A 140 -8.77 16.80 11.91
CA CYS A 140 -8.07 17.63 10.94
C CYS A 140 -9.11 18.38 10.07
N PRO A 141 -9.14 19.72 10.09
CA PRO A 141 -10.12 20.52 9.34
C PRO A 141 -10.11 20.25 7.83
N LEU A 142 -8.93 19.95 7.27
CA LEU A 142 -8.76 19.64 5.85
C LEU A 142 -9.37 18.29 5.44
N ILE A 143 -9.66 17.42 6.41
CA ILE A 143 -10.33 16.13 6.21
C ILE A 143 -11.78 16.20 6.68
N SER A 144 -12.06 16.86 7.82
CA SER A 144 -13.40 16.88 8.42
C SER A 144 -14.36 17.86 7.75
N ASN A 145 -13.86 18.90 7.08
CA ASN A 145 -14.68 19.97 6.50
C ASN A 145 -14.79 19.87 4.97
N CYS A 146 -14.43 18.73 4.37
CA CYS A 146 -14.64 18.49 2.95
C CYS A 146 -15.95 17.74 2.69
N ASP A 147 -16.40 17.74 1.43
CA ASP A 147 -17.61 17.01 0.99
C ASP A 147 -17.41 15.48 0.93
N GLU A 148 -16.17 15.02 1.07
CA GLU A 148 -15.84 13.61 1.18
C GLU A 148 -15.91 13.11 2.63
N GLN A 149 -16.14 11.82 2.83
CA GLN A 149 -16.24 11.19 4.13
C GLN A 149 -15.35 9.97 4.23
N VAL A 150 -14.53 9.91 5.30
CA VAL A 150 -13.81 8.70 5.69
C VAL A 150 -14.76 7.75 6.41
N VAL A 151 -14.86 6.51 5.93
CA VAL A 151 -15.70 5.46 6.52
C VAL A 151 -14.84 4.24 6.82
N PHE A 152 -14.99 3.69 8.01
CA PHE A 152 -14.34 2.43 8.37
C PHE A 152 -14.84 1.30 7.44
N ASN A 153 -13.90 0.56 6.84
CA ASN A 153 -14.21 -0.59 5.98
C ASN A 153 -14.10 -1.90 6.76
N THR A 154 -12.87 -2.25 7.12
CA THR A 154 -12.53 -3.51 7.77
C THR A 154 -11.12 -3.46 8.35
N VAL A 155 -10.78 -4.47 9.15
CA VAL A 155 -9.40 -4.81 9.52
C VAL A 155 -9.02 -6.08 8.79
N ASP A 156 -7.91 -6.06 8.06
CA ASP A 156 -7.47 -7.23 7.30
C ASP A 156 -7.15 -8.40 8.24
N VAL A 157 -7.72 -9.56 7.94
CA VAL A 157 -7.73 -10.70 8.86
C VAL A 157 -6.32 -11.23 9.09
N GLY A 158 -5.92 -11.32 10.35
CA GLY A 158 -4.60 -11.82 10.73
C GLY A 158 -3.47 -10.81 10.53
N SER A 159 -3.79 -9.53 10.30
CA SER A 159 -2.81 -8.47 10.17
C SER A 159 -3.22 -7.23 10.99
N MET A 160 -2.34 -6.22 11.04
CA MET A 160 -2.57 -4.96 11.74
C MET A 160 -2.87 -3.82 10.75
N TRP A 161 -3.57 -4.16 9.67
CA TRP A 161 -3.96 -3.21 8.63
C TRP A 161 -5.39 -2.77 8.81
N LEU A 162 -5.57 -1.45 8.90
CA LEU A 162 -6.87 -0.80 8.92
C LEU A 162 -7.20 -0.33 7.50
N SER A 163 -8.35 -0.75 6.98
CA SER A 163 -8.85 -0.28 5.68
C SER A 163 -9.99 0.72 5.88
N LEU A 164 -9.90 1.84 5.18
CA LEU A 164 -10.85 2.95 5.23
C LEU A 164 -11.31 3.27 3.82
N LEU A 165 -12.61 3.44 3.62
CA LEU A 165 -13.20 3.92 2.37
C LEU A 165 -13.29 5.45 2.38
N ILE A 166 -13.17 6.06 1.22
CA ILE A 166 -13.50 7.47 1.03
C ILE A 166 -14.76 7.55 0.17
N LYS A 167 -15.82 8.11 0.75
CA LYS A 167 -17.09 8.35 0.05
C LYS A 167 -17.12 9.80 -0.39
N GLY A 168 -17.30 10.05 -1.68
CA GLY A 168 -17.33 11.39 -2.24
C GLY A 168 -17.90 11.40 -3.65
N ALA A 169 -17.96 12.58 -4.27
CA ALA A 169 -18.20 12.68 -5.69
C ALA A 169 -17.01 12.05 -6.46
N VAL A 170 -17.30 11.37 -7.56
CA VAL A 170 -16.25 10.73 -8.36
C VAL A 170 -15.26 11.79 -8.86
N GLY A 171 -13.97 11.55 -8.63
CA GLY A 171 -12.89 12.38 -9.17
C GLY A 171 -12.43 13.57 -8.31
N THR A 172 -13.03 13.82 -7.15
CA THR A 172 -12.59 14.93 -6.27
C THR A 172 -11.31 14.60 -5.50
N HIS A 173 -11.16 13.34 -5.05
CA HIS A 173 -10.01 12.77 -4.31
C HIS A 173 -9.35 13.70 -3.26
N VAL A 174 -10.11 14.60 -2.64
CA VAL A 174 -9.61 15.67 -1.78
C VAL A 174 -8.93 15.08 -0.54
N ILE A 175 -9.60 14.16 0.16
CA ILE A 175 -9.06 13.51 1.36
C ILE A 175 -7.82 12.69 1.01
N LEU A 176 -7.80 12.00 -0.13
CA LEU A 176 -6.64 11.21 -0.55
C LEU A 176 -5.42 12.10 -0.79
N ASN A 177 -5.62 13.23 -1.50
CA ASN A 177 -4.56 14.21 -1.74
C ASN A 177 -4.06 14.81 -0.42
N THR A 178 -4.98 15.21 0.46
CA THR A 178 -4.65 15.75 1.77
C THR A 178 -3.88 14.74 2.62
N LEU A 179 -4.28 13.46 2.65
CA LEU A 179 -3.59 12.42 3.42
C LEU A 179 -2.20 12.10 2.85
N ALA A 180 -2.05 12.07 1.53
CA ALA A 180 -0.75 11.92 0.88
C ALA A 180 0.21 13.05 1.28
N LYS A 181 -0.26 14.31 1.18
CA LYS A 181 0.52 15.51 1.54
C LYS A 181 0.81 15.61 3.03
N LEU A 182 -0.17 15.30 3.88
CA LEU A 182 0.03 15.21 5.33
C LEU A 182 1.12 14.19 5.67
N SER A 183 1.13 13.04 4.99
CA SER A 183 2.14 12.00 5.21
C SER A 183 3.54 12.49 4.80
N GLU A 184 3.68 13.15 3.66
CA GLU A 184 4.93 13.76 3.19
C GLU A 184 5.47 14.80 4.19
N ILE A 185 4.62 15.75 4.59
CA ILE A 185 4.99 16.80 5.56
C ILE A 185 5.32 16.19 6.93
N ALA A 186 4.56 15.20 7.40
CA ALA A 186 4.85 14.54 8.67
C ALA A 186 6.18 13.76 8.66
N ILE A 187 6.56 13.15 7.53
CA ILE A 187 7.89 12.52 7.35
C ILE A 187 8.98 13.58 7.44
N LYS A 188 8.82 14.70 6.72
CA LYS A 188 9.76 15.83 6.75
C LYS A 188 9.90 16.42 8.16
N PHE A 189 8.78 16.66 8.84
CA PHE A 189 8.77 17.13 10.22
C PHE A 189 9.46 16.13 11.16
N SER A 190 9.13 14.84 11.09
CA SER A 190 9.74 13.79 11.91
C SER A 190 11.27 13.75 11.73
N SER A 191 11.75 13.85 10.49
CA SER A 191 13.18 13.91 10.19
C SER A 191 13.85 15.14 10.80
N ASN A 192 13.28 16.33 10.58
CA ASN A 192 13.83 17.58 11.11
C ASN A 192 13.77 17.62 12.65
N TYR A 193 12.69 17.11 13.24
CA TYR A 193 12.49 17.04 14.68
C TYR A 193 13.46 16.06 15.35
N LYS A 194 13.77 14.91 14.73
CA LYS A 194 14.81 13.99 15.22
C LYS A 194 16.18 14.65 15.28
N VAL A 195 16.55 15.40 14.24
CA VAL A 195 17.79 16.17 14.22
C VAL A 195 17.82 17.17 15.39
N MET A 196 16.71 17.85 15.64
CA MET A 196 16.58 18.79 16.77
C MET A 196 16.65 18.09 18.13
N LYS A 197 16.00 16.94 18.30
CA LYS A 197 16.01 16.16 19.55
C LYS A 197 17.40 15.58 19.84
N MET A 198 18.14 15.13 18.82
CA MET A 198 19.54 14.74 18.98
C MET A 198 20.41 15.92 19.43
N GLN A 199 20.13 17.13 18.95
CA GLN A 199 20.78 18.35 19.45
C GLN A 199 20.38 18.65 20.90
N ASP A 200 19.12 18.39 21.30
CA ASP A 200 18.65 18.56 22.68
C ASP A 200 19.27 17.54 23.64
N GLU A 201 19.37 16.26 23.26
CA GLU A 201 20.07 15.23 24.07
C GLU A 201 21.57 15.53 24.18
N TYR A 202 22.19 16.02 23.09
CA TYR A 202 23.56 16.51 23.11
C TYR A 202 23.73 17.73 24.05
N LEU A 203 22.81 18.69 24.03
CA LEU A 203 22.82 19.85 24.93
C LEU A 203 22.45 19.48 26.38
N ALA A 204 21.60 18.47 26.61
CA ALA A 204 21.31 17.91 27.92
C ALA A 204 22.52 17.15 28.49
N SER A 205 23.33 16.50 27.64
CA SER A 205 24.64 16.00 28.04
C SER A 205 25.61 17.14 28.41
N MET A 206 25.42 18.35 27.85
CA MET A 206 26.08 19.56 28.33
C MET A 206 25.44 20.16 29.60
N LYS A 207 24.15 19.93 29.89
CA LYS A 207 23.53 20.27 31.19
C LYS A 207 24.18 19.55 32.36
N GLN A 208 24.68 18.32 32.17
CA GLN A 208 25.52 17.65 33.17
C GLN A 208 26.81 18.43 33.51
N LYS A 209 27.18 19.43 32.68
CA LYS A 209 28.30 20.35 32.89
C LYS A 209 27.89 21.73 33.43
N ASN A 210 26.64 21.91 33.91
CA ASN A 210 26.14 23.13 34.60
C ASN A 210 26.04 24.43 33.78
N GLU A 211 25.90 24.37 32.44
CA GLU A 211 25.91 25.59 31.59
C GLU A 211 24.58 25.98 30.92
N ILE A 212 23.45 25.29 31.15
CA ILE A 212 22.20 25.58 30.41
C ILE A 212 20.94 25.56 31.31
N GLY A 213 20.18 26.66 31.30
CA GLY A 213 18.92 26.89 32.03
C GLY A 213 17.63 26.70 31.20
N GLN A 214 16.48 27.05 31.81
CA GLN A 214 15.12 26.96 31.26
C GLN A 214 14.97 27.64 29.88
N ASP A 215 15.73 28.69 29.62
CA ASP A 215 15.72 29.46 28.37
C ASP A 215 15.99 28.62 27.11
N VAL A 216 16.76 27.54 27.22
CA VAL A 216 17.02 26.64 26.08
C VAL A 216 15.81 25.76 25.77
N ILE A 217 15.11 25.26 26.79
CA ILE A 217 13.85 24.51 26.61
C ILE A 217 12.81 25.42 25.94
N ASP A 218 12.71 26.66 26.39
CA ASP A 218 11.76 27.63 25.85
C ASP A 218 12.09 27.98 24.38
N THR A 219 13.37 28.15 24.07
CA THR A 219 13.85 28.36 22.69
C THR A 219 13.50 27.17 21.79
N PHE A 220 13.68 25.93 22.26
CA PHE A 220 13.32 24.74 21.48
C PHE A 220 11.81 24.61 21.26
N ASN A 221 10.99 24.91 22.25
CA ASN A 221 9.54 24.95 22.07
C ASN A 221 9.12 26.00 21.04
N GLN A 222 9.77 27.17 21.03
CA GLN A 222 9.54 28.19 20.01
C GLN A 222 9.96 27.71 18.61
N ILE A 223 11.10 27.03 18.48
CA ILE A 223 11.55 26.45 17.21
C ILE A 223 10.55 25.39 16.74
N LYS A 224 10.13 24.46 17.60
CA LYS A 224 9.14 23.42 17.26
C LYS A 224 7.84 24.05 16.76
N ASN A 225 7.31 25.03 17.49
CA ASN A 225 6.06 25.69 17.13
C ASN A 225 6.19 26.44 15.82
N LYS A 226 7.34 27.07 15.56
CA LYS A 226 7.61 27.72 14.28
C LYS A 226 7.69 26.71 13.12
N MET A 227 8.34 25.57 13.32
CA MET A 227 8.38 24.51 12.31
C MET A 227 6.97 24.00 11.98
N LEU A 228 6.15 23.74 13.01
CA LEU A 228 4.76 23.35 12.80
C LEU A 228 3.95 24.46 12.11
N ASP A 229 4.23 25.72 12.42
CA ASP A 229 3.60 26.87 11.74
C ASP A 229 3.96 26.89 10.25
N ASP A 230 5.24 26.72 9.92
CA ASP A 230 5.73 26.66 8.54
C ASP A 230 5.13 25.46 7.78
N ASP A 231 5.09 24.28 8.40
CA ASP A 231 4.55 23.05 7.82
C ASP A 231 3.03 23.13 7.60
N VAL A 232 2.28 23.77 8.51
CA VAL A 232 0.84 24.04 8.28
C VAL A 232 0.67 24.94 7.06
N SER A 233 1.48 25.99 6.93
CA SER A 233 1.37 26.90 5.78
C SER A 233 1.88 26.32 4.46
N GLU A 234 2.75 25.31 4.51
CA GLU A 234 3.06 24.46 3.35
C GLU A 234 1.85 23.62 2.95
N LEU A 235 1.18 22.98 3.92
CA LEU A 235 -0.01 22.17 3.67
C LEU A 235 -1.18 23.00 3.11
N GLU A 236 -1.42 24.21 3.64
CA GLU A 236 -2.43 25.15 3.14
C GLU A 236 -2.23 25.46 1.64
N LYS A 237 -0.97 25.68 1.23
CA LYS A 237 -0.62 25.98 -0.16
C LYS A 237 -0.78 24.76 -1.07
N GLU A 238 -0.31 23.59 -0.63
CA GLU A 238 -0.37 22.36 -1.41
C GLU A 238 -1.81 21.85 -1.59
N CYS A 239 -2.68 22.12 -0.60
CA CYS A 239 -4.10 21.74 -0.67
C CYS A 239 -5.00 22.84 -1.25
N ASP A 240 -4.47 24.02 -1.58
CA ASP A 240 -5.22 25.21 -2.01
C ASP A 240 -6.37 25.59 -1.04
N VAL A 241 -6.11 25.49 0.28
CA VAL A 241 -7.07 25.81 1.34
C VAL A 241 -6.44 26.77 2.35
N ALA A 242 -7.11 27.89 2.60
CA ALA A 242 -6.72 28.84 3.65
C ALA A 242 -7.46 28.55 4.96
N ILE A 243 -6.72 28.24 6.03
CA ILE A 243 -7.30 28.01 7.37
C ILE A 243 -7.37 29.36 8.09
N THR A 244 -8.57 29.95 8.13
CA THR A 244 -8.78 31.29 8.72
C THR A 244 -8.98 31.26 10.24
N ASN A 245 -9.42 30.14 10.79
CA ASN A 245 -9.66 29.97 12.22
C ASN A 245 -8.38 29.52 12.94
N PRO A 246 -7.87 30.28 13.94
CA PRO A 246 -6.69 29.90 14.70
C PRO A 246 -6.79 28.54 15.41
N GLU A 247 -7.99 28.14 15.87
CA GLU A 247 -8.20 26.83 16.50
C GLU A 247 -8.04 25.68 15.51
N ASP A 248 -8.56 25.86 14.30
CA ASP A 248 -8.44 24.87 13.22
C ASP A 248 -6.99 24.76 12.76
N ARG A 249 -6.26 25.89 12.75
CA ARG A 249 -4.83 25.91 12.47
C ARG A 249 -4.03 25.14 13.53
N ASP A 250 -4.35 25.30 14.81
CA ASP A 250 -3.77 24.52 15.91
C ASP A 250 -4.08 23.02 15.77
N LYS A 251 -5.32 22.65 15.44
CA LYS A 251 -5.69 21.25 15.17
C LYS A 251 -4.90 20.65 14.01
N THR A 252 -4.65 21.41 12.95
CA THR A 252 -3.80 20.98 11.83
C THR A 252 -2.36 20.79 12.26
N ALA A 253 -1.78 21.71 13.02
CA ALA A 253 -0.43 21.55 13.59
C ALA A 253 -0.32 20.28 14.45
N ARG A 254 -1.30 20.04 15.34
CA ARG A 254 -1.38 18.83 16.17
C ARG A 254 -1.58 17.56 15.36
N THR A 255 -2.25 17.65 14.21
CA THR A 255 -2.41 16.54 13.26
C THR A 255 -1.04 16.15 12.67
N ILE A 256 -0.27 17.13 12.20
CA ILE A 256 1.09 16.92 11.67
C ILE A 256 1.98 16.31 12.76
N GLU A 257 1.97 16.87 13.97
CA GLU A 257 2.77 16.36 15.09
C GLU A 257 2.40 14.90 15.42
N LYS A 258 1.10 14.58 15.55
CA LYS A 258 0.64 13.22 15.83
C LYS A 258 1.01 12.25 14.72
N LEU A 259 0.76 12.61 13.47
CA LEU A 259 1.12 11.76 12.33
C LEU A 259 2.63 11.51 12.29
N SER A 260 3.44 12.53 12.57
CA SER A 260 4.90 12.38 12.63
C SER A 260 5.36 11.38 13.70
N MET A 261 4.67 11.36 14.85
CA MET A 261 4.91 10.40 15.94
C MET A 261 4.46 8.98 15.56
N LEU A 262 3.34 8.85 14.84
CA LEU A 262 2.89 7.54 14.34
C LEU A 262 3.88 6.98 13.32
N ILE A 263 4.33 7.80 12.37
CA ILE A 263 5.33 7.42 11.37
C ILE A 263 6.66 7.06 12.04
N ASP A 264 7.10 7.82 13.05
CA ASP A 264 8.29 7.48 13.83
C ASP A 264 8.20 6.11 14.51
N LYS A 265 7.00 5.74 14.97
CA LYS A 265 6.72 4.41 15.54
C LYS A 265 6.58 3.31 14.50
N GLY A 266 6.61 3.64 13.20
CA GLY A 266 6.51 2.67 12.10
C GLY A 266 5.10 2.47 11.54
N VAL A 267 4.18 3.41 11.76
CA VAL A 267 2.91 3.44 11.03
C VAL A 267 3.16 3.88 9.59
N GLU A 268 2.59 3.14 8.64
CA GLU A 268 2.71 3.42 7.20
C GLU A 268 1.30 3.64 6.63
N ILE A 269 1.13 4.68 5.81
CA ILE A 269 -0.14 5.04 5.17
C ILE A 269 -0.03 4.82 3.67
N TYR A 270 -0.98 4.08 3.11
CA TYR A 270 -1.06 3.71 1.71
C TYR A 270 -2.40 4.12 1.12
N SER A 271 -2.41 4.35 -0.18
CA SER A 271 -3.66 4.33 -0.94
C SER A 271 -4.14 2.89 -1.12
N ALA A 272 -5.46 2.71 -1.17
CA ALA A 272 -6.07 1.43 -1.52
C ALA A 272 -5.67 0.98 -2.93
N ILE A 273 -5.72 -0.33 -3.19
CA ILE A 273 -5.37 -0.91 -4.50
C ILE A 273 -6.30 -0.39 -5.60
N GLU A 274 -7.52 -0.05 -5.24
CA GLU A 274 -8.57 0.43 -6.14
C GLU A 274 -8.40 1.91 -6.51
N THR A 275 -7.61 2.66 -5.74
CA THR A 275 -7.38 4.09 -5.96
C THR A 275 -6.68 4.36 -7.31
N PRO A 276 -7.04 5.41 -8.08
CA PRO A 276 -6.40 5.73 -9.35
C PRO A 276 -4.89 5.94 -9.24
N ASN A 277 -4.13 5.57 -10.28
CA ASN A 277 -2.66 5.60 -10.27
C ASN A 277 -2.09 7.00 -10.06
N GLU A 278 -2.72 8.03 -10.62
CA GLU A 278 -2.33 9.43 -10.42
C GLU A 278 -2.35 9.84 -8.94
N ILE A 279 -3.23 9.21 -8.15
CA ILE A 279 -3.31 9.44 -6.72
C ILE A 279 -2.32 8.56 -5.95
N LYS A 280 -2.18 7.29 -6.36
CA LYS A 280 -1.26 6.33 -5.72
C LYS A 280 0.17 6.83 -5.66
N VAL A 281 0.65 7.45 -6.73
CA VAL A 281 2.04 7.94 -6.84
C VAL A 281 2.37 9.09 -5.87
N MET A 282 1.35 9.73 -5.28
CA MET A 282 1.56 10.79 -4.30
C MET A 282 1.81 10.26 -2.89
N PHE A 283 1.44 9.00 -2.61
CA PHE A 283 1.67 8.43 -1.29
C PHE A 283 3.16 8.09 -1.11
N PRO A 284 3.76 8.45 0.04
CA PRO A 284 5.19 8.25 0.28
C PRO A 284 5.58 6.77 0.42
N PHE A 285 4.61 5.90 0.73
CA PHE A 285 4.80 4.47 0.80
C PHE A 285 4.07 3.78 -0.35
N SER A 286 4.72 2.77 -0.94
CA SER A 286 4.14 1.96 -2.01
C SER A 286 4.35 0.47 -1.71
N GLU A 287 3.26 -0.29 -1.57
CA GLU A 287 3.35 -1.75 -1.37
C GLU A 287 3.60 -2.50 -2.70
N ASN A 288 3.32 -1.88 -3.86
CA ASN A 288 3.13 -2.60 -5.13
C ASN A 288 4.17 -2.33 -6.22
N THR A 289 5.15 -1.44 -6.02
CA THR A 289 6.11 -1.04 -7.06
C THR A 289 7.04 -2.17 -7.50
N THR A 290 7.13 -3.27 -6.73
CA THR A 290 7.96 -4.44 -7.04
C THR A 290 7.19 -5.67 -7.53
N LEU A 291 5.84 -5.68 -7.48
CA LEU A 291 5.06 -6.93 -7.61
C LEU A 291 4.02 -6.94 -8.75
N LEU A 292 3.69 -5.78 -9.31
CA LEU A 292 2.82 -5.68 -10.48
C LEU A 292 3.68 -5.29 -11.70
N PRO A 293 4.09 -6.24 -12.56
CA PRO A 293 4.63 -5.93 -13.87
C PRO A 293 3.65 -5.01 -14.62
N ASP A 294 4.17 -4.05 -15.39
CA ASP A 294 3.39 -3.06 -16.16
C ASP A 294 2.25 -3.69 -16.99
N GLY A 295 2.39 -4.96 -17.41
CA GLY A 295 1.36 -5.72 -18.13
C GLY A 295 0.10 -6.02 -17.31
N LEU A 296 0.24 -6.34 -16.01
CA LEU A 296 -0.90 -6.59 -15.13
C LEU A 296 -1.61 -5.29 -14.72
N GLN A 297 -0.86 -4.19 -14.61
CA GLN A 297 -1.44 -2.86 -14.37
C GLN A 297 -2.37 -2.44 -15.53
N LYS A 298 -1.95 -2.65 -16.78
CA LYS A 298 -2.80 -2.38 -17.96
C LYS A 298 -4.07 -3.23 -18.00
N LEU A 299 -4.00 -4.50 -17.61
CA LEU A 299 -5.18 -5.39 -17.58
C LEU A 299 -6.21 -4.99 -16.50
N ILE A 300 -5.74 -4.41 -15.39
CA ILE A 300 -6.62 -3.85 -14.35
C ILE A 300 -7.32 -2.58 -14.88
N GLU A 301 -6.59 -1.72 -15.59
CA GLU A 301 -7.12 -0.50 -16.21
C GLU A 301 -8.17 -0.78 -17.28
N GLU A 302 -7.96 -1.80 -18.12
CA GLU A 302 -8.93 -2.22 -19.14
C GLU A 302 -10.21 -2.81 -18.53
N LYS A 303 -10.09 -3.53 -17.41
CA LYS A 303 -11.25 -4.10 -16.72
C LYS A 303 -12.10 -3.04 -16.02
N ALA A 304 -11.48 -2.05 -15.40
CA ALA A 304 -12.18 -0.91 -14.79
C ALA A 304 -12.99 -0.07 -15.80
N LYS A 305 -12.47 0.06 -17.04
CA LYS A 305 -13.19 0.74 -18.14
C LYS A 305 -14.38 -0.08 -18.67
N ASN A 306 -14.28 -1.40 -18.68
CA ASN A 306 -15.33 -2.27 -19.21
C ASN A 306 -16.49 -2.51 -18.21
N ASP A 307 -16.28 -2.31 -16.91
CA ASP A 307 -17.33 -2.39 -15.88
C ASP A 307 -18.10 -1.05 -15.71
N SER A 308 -17.74 -0.01 -16.48
CA SER A 308 -18.38 1.32 -16.48
C SER A 308 -19.16 1.64 -17.78
N GLU A 309 -19.36 0.65 -18.65
CA GLU A 309 -20.30 0.65 -19.79
C GLU A 309 -21.52 -0.25 -19.51
#